data_AF-A0A1M2VR67-F1
#
_entry.id   AF-A0A1M2VR67-F1
#
_cell.length_a   1.000
_cell.length_b   1.000
_cell.length_c   1.000
_cell.angle_alpha   90.00
_cell.angle_beta   90.00
_cell.angle_gamma   90.00
#
_symmetry.space_group_name_H-M   'P 1'
#
loop_
_entity.id
_entity.type
_entity.pdbx_description
1 polymer ?
#
loop_
_entity_poly.entity_id
_entity_poly.type
_entity_poly.pdbx_seq_one_letter_code
_entity_poly.pdbx_strand_id
1 'polypeptide(L)'
;MSSRTSSLLLFVLAFFGVFLQLATAAPLETRDVYAPPVLYPHAGTVWYTGQTHNVSWDVSSPPVNITNKVGLIYLRKGVTSTP
;
A
#
# COMPACT_ATOMS: atom_id res chain seq x y z
N MET A 1 49.16 -18.91 17.34
CA MET A 1 47.71 -19.10 17.54
C MET A 1 47.39 -20.52 17.09
N SER A 2 46.88 -21.37 17.98
CA SER A 2 46.66 -22.81 17.70
C SER A 2 45.61 -23.00 16.61
N SER A 3 45.79 -23.97 15.69
CA SER A 3 44.80 -24.27 14.63
C SER A 3 43.39 -24.52 15.20
N ARG A 4 43.31 -24.98 16.45
CA ARG A 4 42.07 -25.19 17.20
C ARG A 4 41.33 -23.89 17.54
N THR A 5 42.05 -22.79 17.83
CA THR A 5 41.42 -21.50 18.17
C THR A 5 40.95 -20.75 16.93
N SER A 6 41.64 -20.90 15.79
CA SER A 6 41.24 -20.32 14.51
C SER A 6 39.98 -20.98 13.95
N SER A 7 39.87 -22.31 14.07
CA SER A 7 38.69 -23.04 13.61
C SER A 7 37.44 -22.71 14.44
N LEU A 8 37.58 -22.47 15.75
CA LEU A 8 36.46 -22.07 16.62
C LEU A 8 35.98 -20.65 16.30
N LEU A 9 36.90 -19.73 16.03
CA LEU A 9 36.58 -18.34 15.71
C LEU A 9 35.84 -18.23 14.35
N LEU A 10 36.29 -19.00 13.35
CA LEU A 10 35.63 -19.09 12.05
C LEU A 10 34.23 -19.70 12.17
N PHE A 11 34.06 -20.69 13.07
CA PHE A 11 32.75 -21.28 13.34
C PHE A 11 31.78 -20.26 13.96
N VAL A 12 32.24 -19.45 14.92
CA VAL A 12 31.44 -18.39 15.56
C VAL A 12 31.08 -17.27 14.57
N LEU A 13 32.03 -16.84 13.73
CA LEU A 13 31.80 -15.83 12.69
C LEU A 13 30.81 -16.31 11.62
N ALA A 14 30.91 -17.58 11.21
CA ALA A 14 29.95 -18.19 10.28
C ALA A 14 28.55 -18.29 10.91
N PHE A 15 28.46 -18.64 12.20
CA PHE A 15 27.20 -18.69 12.93
C PHE A 15 26.55 -17.30 13.06
N PHE A 16 27.35 -16.26 13.34
CA PHE A 16 26.86 -14.88 13.47
C PHE A 16 26.43 -14.28 12.12
N GLY A 17 27.09 -14.67 11.02
CA GLY A 17 26.72 -14.26 9.66
C GLY A 17 25.36 -14.79 9.20
N VAL A 18 24.96 -15.98 9.63
CA VAL A 18 23.62 -16.55 9.37
C VAL A 18 22.53 -15.78 10.12
N PHE A 19 22.81 -15.31 11.35
CA PHE A 19 21.86 -14.51 12.13
C PHE A 19 21.60 -13.11 11.54
N LEU A 20 22.57 -12.52 10.84
CA LEU A 20 22.42 -11.22 10.19
C LEU A 20 21.53 -11.25 8.94
N GLN A 21 21.22 -12.43 8.40
CA GLN A 21 20.39 -12.59 7.20
C GLN A 21 18.88 -12.61 7.48
N LEU A 22 18.45 -12.51 8.75
CA LEU A 22 17.04 -12.52 9.16
C LEU A 22 16.32 -11.17 8.98
N ALA A 23 16.74 -10.34 8.03
CA ALA A 23 15.92 -9.22 7.57
C ALA A 23 14.76 -9.79 6.72
N THR A 24 13.81 -10.46 7.37
CA THR A 24 12.62 -10.99 6.71
C THR A 24 11.73 -9.82 6.31
N ALA A 25 11.49 -9.65 5.02
CA ALA A 25 10.39 -8.83 4.54
C ALA A 25 9.09 -9.44 5.08
N ALA A 26 8.54 -8.86 6.15
CA ALA A 26 7.24 -9.29 6.67
C ALA A 26 6.22 -9.19 5.53
N PRO A 27 5.38 -10.22 5.30
CA PRO A 27 4.31 -10.12 4.33
C PRO A 27 3.46 -8.90 4.66
N LEU A 28 3.33 -7.99 3.71
CA LEU A 28 2.37 -6.90 3.85
C LEU A 28 0.99 -7.55 3.85
N GLU A 29 0.22 -7.34 4.91
CA GLU A 29 -1.17 -7.76 4.95
C GLU A 29 -1.89 -7.16 3.73
N THR A 30 -2.73 -7.95 3.06
CA THR A 30 -3.48 -7.47 1.90
C THR A 30 -4.37 -6.32 2.37
N ARG A 31 -4.01 -5.10 1.98
CA ARG A 31 -4.81 -3.91 2.29
C ARG A 31 -6.05 -3.98 1.44
N ASP A 32 -7.19 -4.23 2.06
CA ASP A 32 -8.48 -4.20 1.38
C ASP A 32 -8.85 -2.74 1.11
N VAL A 33 -8.53 -2.27 -0.10
CA VAL A 33 -8.85 -0.90 -0.53
C VAL A 33 -10.28 -0.92 -1.05
N TYR A 34 -11.21 -0.45 -0.22
CA TYR A 34 -12.59 -0.22 -0.64
C TYR A 34 -12.66 0.95 -1.62
N ALA A 35 -12.96 0.64 -2.88
CA ALA A 35 -13.14 1.62 -3.96
C ALA A 35 -14.63 1.66 -4.36
N PRO A 36 -15.45 2.51 -3.72
CA PRO A 36 -16.87 2.59 -4.06
C PRO A 36 -17.07 3.06 -5.51
N PRO A 37 -18.03 2.49 -6.25
CA PRO A 37 -18.28 2.90 -7.63
C PRO A 37 -18.86 4.32 -7.67
N VAL A 38 -18.27 5.17 -8.50
CA VAL A 38 -18.73 6.55 -8.73
C VAL A 38 -20.04 6.50 -9.51
N LEU A 39 -21.08 7.15 -8.97
CA LEU A 39 -22.39 7.29 -9.61
C LEU A 39 -22.45 8.57 -10.45
N TYR A 40 -21.77 9.63 -10.02
CA TYR A 40 -21.61 10.86 -10.79
C TYR A 40 -20.27 11.51 -10.44
N PRO A 41 -19.49 12.03 -11.42
CA PRO A 41 -19.86 12.24 -12.83
C PRO A 41 -19.79 10.98 -13.70
N HIS A 42 -20.46 11.02 -14.86
CA HIS A 42 -20.37 9.99 -15.90
C HIS A 42 -19.29 10.34 -16.95
N ALA A 43 -18.90 9.35 -17.74
CA ALA A 43 -18.06 9.58 -18.92
C ALA A 43 -18.69 10.64 -19.84
N GLY A 44 -17.91 11.65 -20.23
CA GLY A 44 -18.37 12.78 -21.04
C GLY A 44 -19.06 13.90 -20.27
N THR A 45 -19.18 13.81 -18.93
CA THR A 45 -19.63 14.93 -18.11
C THR A 45 -18.64 16.10 -18.24
N VAL A 46 -19.16 17.29 -18.56
CA VAL A 46 -18.38 18.53 -18.67
C VAL A 46 -18.70 19.42 -17.48
N TRP A 47 -17.67 19.91 -16.80
CA TRP A 47 -17.77 20.91 -15.75
C TRP A 47 -17.17 22.22 -16.22
N TYR A 48 -17.88 23.32 -15.98
CA TYR A 48 -17.39 24.66 -16.29
C TYR A 48 -16.70 25.27 -15.08
N THR A 49 -15.64 26.03 -15.33
CA THR A 49 -14.86 26.68 -14.28
C THR A 49 -15.73 27.61 -13.44
N GLY A 50 -15.54 27.57 -12.12
CA GLY A 50 -16.30 28.39 -11.16
C GLY A 50 -17.63 27.77 -10.71
N GLN A 51 -18.00 26.59 -11.22
CA GLN A 51 -19.17 25.86 -10.75
C GLN A 51 -18.84 24.91 -9.60
N THR A 52 -19.81 24.74 -8.71
CA THR A 52 -19.79 23.71 -7.66
C THR A 52 -20.64 22.53 -8.12
N HIS A 53 -20.08 21.32 -8.06
CA HIS A 53 -20.76 20.09 -8.43
C HIS A 53 -20.72 19.09 -7.26
N ASN A 54 -21.82 18.36 -7.08
CA ASN A 54 -21.86 17.25 -6.14
C ASN A 54 -21.32 16.00 -6.82
N VAL A 55 -20.34 15.34 -6.19
CA VAL A 55 -19.84 14.02 -6.60
C VAL A 55 -20.52 12.98 -5.74
N SER A 56 -21.00 11.90 -6.35
CA SER A 56 -21.68 10.82 -5.63
C SER A 56 -21.11 9.46 -6.02
N TRP A 57 -21.12 8.55 -5.06
CA TRP A 57 -20.66 7.17 -5.19
C TRP A 57 -21.54 6.26 -4.33
N ASP A 58 -21.58 4.98 -4.66
CA ASP A 58 -22.36 4.00 -3.92
C ASP A 58 -21.61 3.53 -2.65
N VAL A 59 -22.30 3.56 -1.52
CA VAL A 59 -21.80 3.11 -0.21
C VAL A 59 -22.68 2.03 0.40
N SER A 60 -23.45 1.32 -0.41
CA SER A 60 -24.37 0.26 0.04
C SER A 60 -23.68 -0.99 0.56
N SER A 61 -22.41 -1.23 0.20
CA SER A 61 -21.65 -2.43 0.58
C SER A 61 -20.22 -2.12 1.08
N PRO A 62 -20.06 -1.35 2.17
CA PRO A 62 -18.74 -1.08 2.74
C PRO A 62 -18.22 -2.30 3.51
N PRO A 63 -16.88 -2.47 3.64
CA PRO A 63 -16.31 -3.46 4.52
C PRO A 63 -16.63 -3.12 5.98
N VAL A 64 -16.71 -4.16 6.83
CA VAL A 64 -17.04 -4.01 8.26
C VAL A 64 -16.06 -3.09 8.98
N ASN A 65 -14.78 -3.14 8.60
CA ASN A 65 -13.70 -2.38 9.24
C ASN A 65 -13.14 -1.33 8.28
N ILE A 66 -13.51 -0.06 8.47
CA ILE A 66 -12.91 1.07 7.79
C ILE A 66 -11.85 1.71 8.68
N THR A 67 -10.59 1.43 8.38
CA THR A 67 -9.42 1.96 9.10
C THR A 67 -9.04 3.38 8.67
N ASN A 68 -9.40 3.79 7.45
CA ASN A 68 -9.25 5.16 6.95
C ASN A 68 -10.61 5.71 6.48
N LYS A 69 -11.17 6.65 7.23
CA LYS A 69 -12.51 7.21 6.99
C LYS A 69 -12.48 8.52 6.20
N VAL A 70 -11.30 9.03 5.85
CA VAL A 70 -11.13 10.30 5.13
C VAL A 70 -10.90 10.01 3.66
N GLY A 71 -11.87 10.36 2.82
CA GLY A 71 -11.75 10.30 1.37
C GLY A 71 -11.21 11.60 0.79
N LEU A 72 -10.50 11.51 -0.34
CA LEU A 72 -10.04 12.64 -1.14
C LEU A 72 -10.56 12.48 -2.57
N ILE A 73 -10.97 13.57 -3.18
CA ILE A 73 -11.39 13.61 -4.58
C ILE A 73 -10.32 14.34 -5.37
N TYR A 74 -9.81 13.69 -6.43
CA TYR A 74 -8.82 14.25 -7.32
C TYR A 74 -9.41 14.37 -8.72
N LEU A 75 -9.31 15.57 -9.31
CA LEU A 75 -9.62 15.75 -10.73
C LEU A 75 -8.36 15.42 -11.54
N ARG A 76 -8.42 14.39 -12.37
CA ARG A 76 -7.29 13.93 -13.19
C ARG A 76 -7.60 14.05 -14.68
N LYS A 77 -6.58 14.37 -15.46
CA LYS A 77 -6.64 14.34 -16.93
C LYS A 77 -6.15 12.97 -17.44
N GLY A 78 -6.95 12.29 -18.25
CA GLY A 78 -6.59 10.99 -18.86
C GLY A 78 -6.91 9.76 -17.99
N VAL A 79 -6.44 8.58 -18.40
CA VAL A 79 -6.89 7.26 -17.88
C VAL A 79 -5.90 6.54 -16.96
N THR A 80 -4.74 7.11 -16.63
CA THR A 80 -3.77 6.41 -15.76
C THR A 80 -4.30 6.35 -14.32
N SER A 81 -4.45 5.14 -13.79
CA SER A 81 -4.94 4.89 -12.43
C SER A 81 -3.81 4.59 -11.42
N THR A 82 -2.56 4.84 -11.76
CA THR A 82 -1.41 4.62 -10.86
C THR A 82 -1.30 5.73 -9.80
N PRO A 83 -1.09 5.38 -8.51
CA PRO A 83 -0.69 6.32 -7.47
C PRO A 83 0.67 6.97 -7.77
#